data_AF-A0A6V7M5D8-F1
#
_entry.id   AF-A0A6V7M5D8-F1
#
_cell.length_a   1.000
_cell.length_b   1.000
_cell.length_c   1.000
_cell.angle_alpha   90.00
_cell.angle_beta   90.00
_cell.angle_gamma   90.00
#
_symmetry.space_group_name_H-M   'P 1'
#
loop_
_entity.id
_entity.type
_entity.pdbx_description
1 polymer ?
#
loop_
_entity_poly.entity_id
_entity_poly.type
_entity_poly.pdbx_seq_one_letter_code
_entity_poly.pdbx_strand_id
1 'polypeptide(L)'
;ITTDFNITSDMCECYLKRDFKQGEQIFINYGPRTNSDFFVHSGFVYADNKNDGFKLRLGISKSDPLFNDRTKLLEKLEFESTNITFVLSNTSEPISDEMLGFLRVFSMRKPELEHWLESTKVLDLRHRDCALDTVVETNVRKFLLTRLKLLLANYPTTLE
;
A
#
# COMPACT_ATOMS: atom_id res chain seq x y z
N ILE A 1 10.11 12.85 -18.12
CA ILE A 1 9.54 14.20 -18.22
C ILE A 1 8.97 14.59 -16.86
N THR A 2 9.05 15.87 -16.49
CA THR A 2 8.32 16.51 -15.38
C THR A 2 7.39 17.53 -16.01
N THR A 3 6.10 17.42 -15.72
CA THR A 3 5.08 18.30 -16.27
C THR A 3 4.45 19.02 -15.10
N ASP A 4 4.53 20.35 -15.12
CA ASP A 4 4.11 21.22 -14.01
C ASP A 4 3.39 22.45 -14.57
N PHE A 5 2.62 23.13 -13.74
CA PHE A 5 1.97 24.38 -14.10
C PHE A 5 2.77 25.56 -13.58
N ASN A 6 3.24 26.44 -14.47
CA ASN A 6 3.95 27.66 -14.11
C ASN A 6 2.95 28.79 -13.89
N ILE A 7 2.80 29.20 -12.63
CA ILE A 7 1.86 30.24 -12.19
C ILE A 7 2.25 31.62 -12.72
N THR A 8 3.54 31.89 -12.91
CA THR A 8 4.02 33.20 -13.38
C THR A 8 3.73 33.40 -14.86
N SER A 9 3.89 32.35 -15.68
CA SER A 9 3.60 32.41 -17.12
C SER A 9 2.19 31.95 -17.49
N ASP A 10 1.41 31.46 -16.53
CA ASP A 10 0.04 30.92 -16.69
C ASP A 10 -0.05 29.80 -17.75
N MET A 11 0.91 28.87 -17.72
CA MET A 11 1.03 27.80 -18.73
C MET A 11 1.52 26.47 -18.13
N CYS A 12 1.15 25.37 -18.79
CA CYS A 12 1.75 24.06 -18.53
C CYS A 12 3.13 23.97 -19.19
N GLU A 13 4.14 23.61 -18.41
CA GLU A 13 5.50 23.38 -18.88
C GLU A 13 5.82 21.88 -18.82
N CYS A 14 6.56 21.39 -19.82
CA CYS A 14 6.89 19.98 -19.97
C CYS A 14 8.38 19.84 -20.29
N TYR A 15 9.13 19.27 -19.34
CA TYR A 15 10.58 19.19 -19.43
C TYR A 15 11.04 17.79 -19.79
N LEU A 16 11.96 17.67 -20.76
CA LEU A 16 12.55 16.40 -21.14
C LEU A 16 13.46 15.86 -20.02
N LYS A 17 13.29 14.59 -19.64
CA LYS A 17 14.18 13.93 -18.64
C LYS A 17 15.48 13.40 -19.26
N ARG A 18 15.57 13.40 -20.59
CA ARG A 18 16.71 12.94 -21.39
C ARG A 18 16.63 13.54 -22.79
N ASP A 19 17.73 13.47 -23.53
CA ASP A 19 17.75 13.85 -24.94
C ASP A 19 16.99 12.83 -25.80
N PHE A 20 16.42 13.33 -26.91
CA PHE A 20 15.70 12.54 -27.92
C PHE A 20 16.28 12.84 -29.30
N LYS A 21 16.38 11.82 -30.15
CA LYS A 21 16.81 11.99 -31.54
C LYS A 21 15.64 12.41 -32.43
N GLN A 22 15.94 13.04 -33.56
CA GLN A 22 14.90 13.35 -34.55
C GLN A 22 14.21 12.05 -35.00
N GLY A 23 12.88 12.05 -35.03
CA GLY A 23 12.06 10.88 -35.36
C GLY A 23 11.79 9.94 -34.17
N GLU A 24 12.37 10.18 -33.00
CA GLU A 24 12.10 9.41 -31.79
C GLU A 24 10.79 9.88 -31.13
N GLN A 25 9.99 8.93 -30.64
CA GLN A 25 8.78 9.25 -29.90
C GLN A 25 9.10 9.79 -28.51
N ILE A 26 8.48 10.92 -28.17
CA ILE A 26 8.57 11.53 -26.85
C ILE A 26 7.44 10.98 -25.97
N PHE A 27 7.80 10.41 -24.82
CA PHE A 27 6.86 9.87 -23.83
C PHE A 27 6.88 10.67 -22.53
N ILE A 28 5.69 10.94 -21.98
CA ILE A 28 5.51 11.53 -20.64
C ILE A 28 5.19 10.44 -19.61
N ASN A 29 5.45 10.70 -18.32
CA ASN A 29 5.01 9.81 -17.24
C ASN A 29 3.62 10.26 -16.75
N TYR A 30 2.64 9.37 -16.83
CA TYR A 30 1.23 9.64 -16.47
C TYR A 30 0.99 9.58 -14.95
N GLY A 31 2.02 9.28 -14.18
CA GLY A 31 1.99 9.17 -12.73
C GLY A 31 2.07 7.73 -12.22
N PRO A 32 2.20 7.55 -10.90
CA PRO A 32 2.33 6.24 -10.26
C PRO A 32 0.97 5.54 -10.17
N ARG A 33 0.49 4.96 -11.27
CA ARG A 33 -0.82 4.30 -11.37
C ARG A 33 -0.67 2.82 -11.66
N THR A 34 -1.58 2.01 -11.11
CA THR A 34 -1.63 0.56 -11.40
C THR A 34 -2.12 0.31 -12.82
N ASN A 35 -1.88 -0.88 -13.38
CA ASN A 35 -2.46 -1.25 -14.67
C ASN A 35 -3.97 -1.36 -14.62
N SER A 36 -4.55 -1.70 -13.46
CA SER A 36 -6.01 -1.64 -13.28
C SER A 36 -6.54 -0.22 -13.48
N ASP A 37 -5.81 0.78 -12.98
CA ASP A 37 -6.16 2.19 -13.15
C ASP A 37 -5.92 2.68 -14.58
N PHE A 38 -4.80 2.33 -15.21
CA PHE A 38 -4.54 2.66 -16.62
C PHE A 38 -5.58 2.05 -17.55
N PHE A 39 -5.96 0.80 -17.32
CA PHE A 39 -6.95 0.15 -18.18
C PHE A 39 -8.31 0.84 -18.08
N VAL A 40 -8.81 1.05 -16.85
CA VAL A 40 -10.15 1.59 -16.62
C VAL A 40 -10.27 3.06 -17.02
N HIS A 41 -9.27 3.89 -16.71
CA HIS A 41 -9.37 5.35 -16.91
C HIS A 41 -8.54 5.90 -18.07
N SER A 42 -7.68 5.08 -18.68
CA SER A 42 -6.79 5.51 -19.77
C SER A 42 -6.83 4.58 -20.98
N GLY A 43 -7.51 3.43 -20.90
CA GLY A 43 -7.77 2.55 -22.03
C GLY A 43 -6.56 1.73 -22.49
N PHE A 44 -5.52 1.58 -21.66
CA PHE A 44 -4.35 0.76 -22.00
C PHE A 44 -3.78 0.02 -20.79
N VAL A 45 -2.96 -1.01 -21.06
CA VAL A 45 -2.15 -1.72 -20.06
C VAL A 45 -0.69 -1.54 -20.43
N TYR A 46 0.17 -1.22 -19.46
CA TYR A 46 1.60 -1.07 -19.69
C TYR A 46 2.35 -2.29 -19.10
N ALA A 47 2.96 -3.09 -19.96
CA ALA A 47 3.59 -4.35 -19.59
C ALA A 47 4.70 -4.18 -18.54
N ASP A 48 5.51 -3.12 -18.65
CA ASP A 48 6.64 -2.85 -17.76
C ASP A 48 6.30 -1.86 -16.63
N ASN A 49 5.02 -1.81 -16.21
CA ASN A 49 4.59 -0.86 -15.20
C ASN A 49 5.15 -1.21 -13.80
N LYS A 50 6.19 -0.48 -13.40
CA LYS A 50 6.82 -0.61 -12.08
C LYS A 50 5.92 -0.20 -10.90
N ASN A 51 4.84 0.53 -11.17
CA ASN A 51 3.86 0.94 -10.16
C ASN A 51 2.61 0.03 -10.18
N ASP A 52 2.66 -1.09 -10.90
CA ASP A 52 1.56 -2.05 -10.89
C ASP A 52 1.48 -2.81 -9.56
N GLY A 53 0.26 -3.25 -9.26
CA GLY A 53 -0.01 -3.93 -8.00
C GLY A 53 -1.48 -4.25 -7.82
N PHE A 54 -1.74 -5.08 -6.81
CA PHE A 54 -3.09 -5.51 -6.46
C PHE A 54 -3.66 -4.66 -5.32
N LYS A 55 -4.85 -4.08 -5.54
CA LYS A 55 -5.57 -3.32 -4.51
C LYS A 55 -6.18 -4.27 -3.47
N LEU A 56 -5.56 -4.36 -2.30
CA LEU A 56 -6.01 -5.17 -1.17
C LEU A 56 -6.74 -4.30 -0.15
N ARG A 57 -8.07 -4.48 -0.06
CA ARG A 57 -8.89 -3.85 0.98
C ARG A 57 -8.82 -4.64 2.28
N LEU A 58 -8.42 -3.97 3.36
CA LEU A 58 -8.37 -4.49 4.72
C LEU A 58 -9.23 -3.62 5.65
N GLY A 59 -9.77 -4.24 6.70
CA GLY A 59 -10.66 -3.57 7.62
C GLY A 59 -10.68 -4.22 8.99
N ILE A 60 -10.83 -3.42 10.04
CA ILE A 60 -11.12 -3.94 11.39
C ILE A 60 -12.64 -3.96 11.58
N SER A 61 -13.19 -5.15 11.87
CA SER A 61 -14.62 -5.31 12.10
C SER A 61 -15.05 -4.62 13.39
N LYS A 62 -16.20 -3.93 13.37
CA LYS A 62 -16.84 -3.39 14.60
C LYS A 62 -17.22 -4.46 15.61
N SER A 63 -17.33 -5.72 15.18
CA SER A 63 -17.58 -6.86 16.05
C SER A 63 -16.31 -7.42 16.72
N ASP A 64 -15.12 -6.90 16.37
CA ASP A 64 -13.87 -7.28 17.04
C ASP A 64 -13.92 -6.80 18.50
N PRO A 65 -13.75 -7.70 19.51
CA PRO A 65 -13.72 -7.31 20.92
C PRO A 65 -12.66 -6.24 21.24
N LEU A 66 -11.59 -6.16 20.45
CA LEU A 66 -10.49 -5.21 20.58
C LEU A 66 -10.62 -4.01 19.63
N PHE A 67 -11.77 -3.83 18.98
CA PHE A 67 -11.99 -2.78 17.98
C PHE A 67 -11.55 -1.39 18.47
N ASN A 68 -11.93 -1.02 19.69
CA ASN A 68 -11.61 0.30 20.26
C ASN A 68 -10.11 0.50 20.44
N ASP A 69 -9.40 -0.51 20.96
CA ASP A 69 -7.97 -0.44 21.23
C ASP A 69 -7.16 -0.41 19.93
N ARG A 70 -7.56 -1.23 18.95
CA ARG A 70 -6.95 -1.19 17.62
C ARG A 70 -7.20 0.13 16.92
N THR A 71 -8.41 0.69 17.01
CA THR A 71 -8.74 1.99 16.39
C THR A 71 -7.88 3.11 16.98
N LYS A 72 -7.77 3.19 18.31
CA LYS A 72 -6.90 4.16 18.98
C LYS A 72 -5.43 4.01 18.58
N LEU A 73 -4.93 2.78 18.46
CA LEU A 73 -3.54 2.55 18.05
C LEU A 73 -3.31 2.91 16.57
N LEU A 74 -4.29 2.65 15.71
CA LEU A 74 -4.27 3.09 14.32
C LEU A 74 -4.29 4.63 14.21
N GLU A 75 -5.08 5.33 15.01
CA GLU A 75 -5.08 6.81 15.08
C GLU A 75 -3.70 7.34 15.50
N LYS A 76 -3.05 6.72 16.49
CA LYS A 76 -1.66 7.05 16.87
C LYS A 76 -0.63 6.75 15.78
N LEU A 77 -0.96 5.80 14.90
CA LEU A 77 -0.21 5.51 13.67
C LEU A 77 -0.65 6.39 12.50
N GLU A 78 -1.39 7.48 12.73
CA GLU A 78 -1.80 8.43 11.70
C GLU A 78 -2.70 7.82 10.61
N PHE A 79 -3.43 6.76 10.93
CA PHE A 79 -4.47 6.24 10.05
C PHE A 79 -5.78 6.96 10.29
N GLU A 80 -6.38 7.48 9.21
CA GLU A 80 -7.66 8.19 9.25
C GLU A 80 -8.88 7.25 9.28
N SER A 81 -8.69 5.97 8.99
CA SER A 81 -9.77 4.98 8.84
C SER A 81 -9.32 3.59 9.28
N THR A 82 -10.27 2.82 9.83
CA THR A 82 -10.08 1.38 10.10
C THR A 82 -10.31 0.49 8.89
N ASN A 83 -10.79 1.06 7.77
CA ASN A 83 -10.99 0.39 6.48
C ASN A 83 -10.14 1.10 5.41
N ILE A 84 -9.10 0.43 4.95
CA ILE A 84 -8.09 1.01 4.06
C ILE A 84 -7.88 0.10 2.86
N THR A 85 -7.60 0.72 1.71
CA THR A 85 -7.14 -0.01 0.51
C THR A 85 -5.63 0.18 0.38
N PHE A 86 -4.90 -0.92 0.50
CA PHE A 86 -3.46 -0.96 0.27
C PHE A 86 -3.17 -1.48 -1.14
N VAL A 87 -1.98 -1.17 -1.67
CA VAL A 87 -1.48 -1.75 -2.91
C VAL A 87 -0.39 -2.75 -2.59
N LEU A 88 -0.61 -4.01 -2.95
CA LEU A 88 0.44 -5.03 -2.96
C LEU A 88 1.26 -4.87 -4.22
N SER A 89 2.52 -4.46 -4.06
CA SER A 89 3.41 -4.19 -5.20
C SER A 89 3.96 -5.47 -5.81
N ASN A 90 4.33 -5.42 -7.09
CA ASN A 90 5.00 -6.53 -7.78
C ASN A 90 6.55 -6.50 -7.59
N THR A 91 7.02 -5.95 -6.48
CA THR A 91 8.47 -5.85 -6.18
C THR A 91 8.90 -6.96 -5.22
N SER A 92 10.21 -7.05 -4.93
CA SER A 92 10.74 -7.94 -3.87
C SER A 92 10.16 -7.61 -2.49
N GLU A 93 9.63 -6.40 -2.31
CA GLU A 93 9.01 -5.90 -1.10
C GLU A 93 7.54 -5.54 -1.37
N PRO A 94 6.63 -6.54 -1.39
CA PRO A 94 5.25 -6.33 -1.81
C PRO A 94 4.41 -5.51 -0.82
N ILE A 95 4.83 -5.40 0.44
CA ILE A 95 4.10 -4.76 1.53
C ILE A 95 4.81 -3.47 1.90
N SER A 96 4.09 -2.33 1.85
CA SER A 96 4.59 -1.04 2.31
C SER A 96 4.69 -0.97 3.84
N ASP A 97 5.51 -0.05 4.34
CA ASP A 97 5.66 0.21 5.79
C ASP A 97 4.33 0.58 6.45
N GLU A 98 3.50 1.35 5.75
CA GLU A 98 2.14 1.68 6.18
C GLU A 98 1.27 0.42 6.31
N MET A 99 1.22 -0.41 5.26
CA MET A 99 0.46 -1.66 5.29
C MET A 99 0.97 -2.61 6.39
N LEU A 100 2.28 -2.66 6.61
CA LEU A 100 2.89 -3.46 7.67
C LEU A 100 2.44 -2.99 9.05
N GLY A 101 2.46 -1.68 9.32
CA GLY A 101 1.95 -1.10 10.56
C GLY A 101 0.48 -1.46 10.81
N PHE A 102 -0.36 -1.33 9.78
CA PHE A 102 -1.77 -1.75 9.88
C PHE A 102 -1.92 -3.24 10.18
N LEU A 103 -1.19 -4.10 9.46
CA LEU A 103 -1.25 -5.55 9.65
C LEU A 103 -0.80 -5.96 11.05
N ARG A 104 0.24 -5.32 11.59
CA ARG A 104 0.71 -5.54 12.96
C ARG A 104 -0.38 -5.21 13.96
N VAL A 105 -0.97 -4.01 13.88
CA VAL A 105 -2.09 -3.63 14.76
C VAL A 105 -3.28 -4.57 14.59
N PHE A 106 -3.57 -5.03 13.38
CA PHE A 106 -4.62 -6.01 13.10
C PHE A 106 -4.34 -7.38 13.76
N SER A 107 -3.07 -7.76 13.91
CA SER A 107 -2.65 -9.09 14.36
C SER A 107 -2.26 -9.17 15.83
N MET A 108 -2.19 -8.02 16.53
CA MET A 108 -1.91 -7.95 17.97
C MET A 108 -3.04 -8.57 18.80
N ARG A 109 -2.68 -9.14 19.95
CA ARG A 109 -3.62 -9.52 21.00
C ARG A 109 -3.69 -8.37 22.01
N LYS A 110 -4.52 -8.56 23.04
CA LYS A 110 -4.75 -7.53 24.06
C LYS A 110 -3.45 -7.03 24.73
N PRO A 111 -2.51 -7.91 25.18
CA PRO A 111 -1.31 -7.44 25.87
C PRO A 111 -0.39 -6.59 24.96
N GLU A 112 -0.26 -6.94 23.68
CA GLU A 112 0.56 -6.14 22.77
C GLU A 112 -0.10 -4.79 22.46
N LEU A 113 -1.43 -4.76 22.30
CA LEU A 113 -2.16 -3.50 22.12
C LEU A 113 -1.99 -2.59 23.32
N GLU A 114 -2.16 -3.11 24.54
CA GLU A 114 -1.97 -2.33 25.78
C GLU A 114 -0.55 -1.74 25.86
N HIS A 115 0.47 -2.56 25.57
CA HIS A 115 1.87 -2.10 25.54
C HIS A 115 2.10 -0.98 24.51
N TRP A 116 1.64 -1.15 23.27
CA TRP A 116 1.86 -0.17 22.21
C TRP A 116 1.00 1.08 22.36
N LEU A 117 -0.16 0.99 23.02
CA LEU A 117 -0.97 2.16 23.36
C LEU A 117 -0.28 3.08 24.38
N GLU A 118 0.58 2.55 25.24
CA GLU A 118 1.36 3.34 26.21
C GLU A 118 2.71 3.83 25.64
N SER A 119 3.19 3.19 24.58
CA SER A 119 4.45 3.53 23.93
C SER A 119 4.43 4.92 23.29
N THR A 120 5.56 5.63 23.37
CA THR A 120 5.81 6.87 22.60
C THR A 120 6.38 6.60 21.22
N LYS A 121 6.77 5.35 20.93
CA LYS A 121 7.43 4.93 19.70
C LYS A 121 6.49 4.20 18.75
N VAL A 122 5.21 4.54 18.75
CA VAL A 122 4.18 3.83 17.97
C VAL A 122 4.54 3.76 16.48
N LEU A 123 5.16 4.80 15.92
CA LEU A 123 5.60 4.84 14.52
C LEU A 123 6.61 3.74 14.16
N ASP A 124 7.34 3.19 15.14
CA ASP A 124 8.27 2.07 14.91
C ASP A 124 7.55 0.84 14.38
N LEU A 125 6.24 0.69 14.63
CA LEU A 125 5.42 -0.39 14.07
C LEU A 125 5.36 -0.38 12.54
N ARG A 126 5.73 0.72 11.87
CA ARG A 126 5.83 0.76 10.41
C ARG A 126 7.17 0.22 9.89
N HIS A 127 8.20 0.19 10.72
CA HIS A 127 9.55 -0.21 10.31
C HIS A 127 9.76 -1.72 10.37
N ARG A 128 10.35 -2.31 9.33
CA ARG A 128 10.64 -3.75 9.26
C ARG A 128 11.48 -4.23 10.46
N ASP A 129 12.45 -3.42 10.89
CA ASP A 129 13.39 -3.75 11.97
C ASP A 129 12.83 -3.47 13.39
N CYS A 130 11.54 -3.18 13.51
CA CYS A 130 10.88 -3.03 14.79
C CYS A 130 11.09 -4.28 15.66
N ALA A 131 11.61 -4.10 16.88
CA ALA A 131 11.74 -5.16 17.86
C ALA A 131 10.36 -5.56 18.39
N LEU A 132 9.67 -6.43 17.65
CA LEU A 132 8.34 -6.91 17.96
C LEU A 132 8.37 -8.39 18.34
N ASP A 133 7.41 -8.82 19.16
CA ASP A 133 7.20 -10.25 19.46
C ASP A 133 6.99 -11.04 18.15
N THR A 134 7.78 -12.10 17.99
CA THR A 134 7.69 -13.10 16.92
C THR A 134 6.28 -13.65 16.69
N VAL A 135 5.42 -13.69 17.73
CA VAL A 135 4.04 -14.14 17.61
C VAL A 135 3.22 -13.19 16.75
N VAL A 136 3.41 -11.87 16.87
CA VAL A 136 2.68 -10.87 16.06
C VAL A 136 3.09 -11.01 14.60
N GLU A 137 4.38 -11.10 14.31
CA GLU A 137 4.87 -11.30 12.93
C GLU A 137 4.38 -12.60 12.30
N THR A 138 4.32 -13.67 13.10
CA THR A 138 3.76 -14.96 12.65
C THR A 138 2.27 -14.82 12.32
N ASN A 139 1.50 -14.10 13.14
CA ASN A 139 0.08 -13.85 12.91
C ASN A 139 -0.14 -12.99 11.65
N VAL A 140 0.68 -11.94 11.46
CA VAL A 140 0.68 -11.09 10.26
C VAL A 140 0.86 -11.95 9.01
N ARG A 141 1.93 -12.76 8.98
CA ARG A 141 2.23 -13.64 7.83
C ARG A 141 1.10 -14.65 7.59
N LYS A 142 0.60 -15.29 8.66
CA LYS A 142 -0.47 -16.28 8.57
C LYS A 142 -1.76 -15.68 8.02
N PHE A 143 -2.15 -14.51 8.52
CA PHE A 143 -3.32 -13.77 8.05
C PHE A 143 -3.18 -13.43 6.57
N LEU A 144 -2.09 -12.75 6.19
CA LEU A 144 -1.90 -12.27 4.82
C LEU A 144 -1.85 -13.45 3.84
N LEU A 145 -1.10 -14.50 4.15
CA LEU A 145 -1.03 -15.69 3.28
C LEU A 145 -2.40 -16.35 3.11
N THR A 146 -3.17 -16.47 4.19
CA THR A 146 -4.54 -17.04 4.13
C THR A 146 -5.45 -16.16 3.29
N ARG A 147 -5.41 -14.84 3.51
CA ARG A 147 -6.22 -13.86 2.76
C ARG A 147 -5.91 -13.89 1.27
N LEU A 148 -4.64 -13.95 0.89
CA LEU A 148 -4.22 -14.00 -0.51
C LEU A 148 -4.63 -15.33 -1.18
N LYS A 149 -4.50 -16.45 -0.48
CA LYS A 149 -5.00 -17.75 -0.98
C LYS A 149 -6.50 -17.73 -1.23
N LEU A 150 -7.29 -17.14 -0.31
CA LEU A 150 -8.73 -16.99 -0.49
C LEU A 150 -9.08 -16.08 -1.67
N LEU A 151 -8.30 -15.01 -1.88
CA LEU A 151 -8.49 -14.12 -3.04
C LEU A 151 -8.18 -14.83 -4.36
N LEU A 152 -7.06 -15.55 -4.41
CA LEU A 152 -6.66 -16.32 -5.59
C LEU A 152 -7.70 -17.40 -5.95
N ALA A 153 -8.25 -18.09 -4.96
CA ALA A 153 -9.27 -19.12 -5.16
C ALA A 153 -10.59 -18.58 -5.75
N ASN A 154 -10.83 -17.26 -5.68
CA ASN A 154 -12.02 -16.64 -6.26
C ASN A 154 -11.85 -16.26 -7.74
N TYR A 155 -10.66 -16.41 -8.32
CA TYR A 155 -10.47 -16.18 -9.76
C TYR A 155 -11.03 -17.37 -10.57
N PRO A 156 -11.71 -17.11 -11.70
CA PRO A 156 -12.28 -18.17 -12.53
C PRO A 156 -11.22 -18.99 -13.30
N THR A 157 -9.98 -18.49 -13.36
CA THR A 157 -8.87 -19.11 -14.09
C THR A 157 -7.61 -19.11 -13.24
N THR A 158 -6.71 -20.06 -13.52
CA THR A 158 -5.34 -20.11 -12.99
C THR A 158 -4.39 -19.29 -13.86
N LEU A 159 -3.17 -19.09 -13.37
CA LEU A 159 -2.11 -18.45 -14.16
C LEU A 159 -1.57 -19.37 -15.28
N GLU A 160 -1.60 -20.68 -15.03
CA GLU A 160 -1.32 -21.75 -16.00
C GLU A 160 -2.56 -22.10 -16.83
#